data_AF-A0A0R3SZK2-F1
#
_entry.id   AF-A0A0R3SZK2-F1
#
_cell.length_a   1.000
_cell.length_b   1.000
_cell.length_c   1.000
_cell.angle_alpha   90.00
_cell.angle_beta   90.00
_cell.angle_gamma   90.00
#
_symmetry.space_group_name_H-M   'P 1'
#
loop_
_entity.id
_entity.type
_entity.pdbx_description
1 polymer ?
#
loop_
_entity_poly.entity_id
_entity_poly.type
_entity_poly.pdbx_seq_one_letter_code
_entity_poly.pdbx_strand_id
1 'polypeptide(L)'
;LIDFGAEISVLPPTPAHRNSLDQPLILAAANGSPIKTYGQKSVTLDLGLRRTFRWIFTIADVSKPIIGADLLCHFGLLLDLRRKKLLDPLKSLHTNCTEFPCPTYSPITCIQSSKSPFYPIFKKFPDLTNLVRRDKPVNHSVTHAIITKGNPVKA
;
A
#
# COMPACT_ATOMS: atom_id res chain seq x y z
N LEU A 1 7.27 -4.65 -5.96
CA LEU A 1 5.92 -4.02 -5.90
C LEU A 1 6.14 -2.51 -5.93
N ILE A 2 5.32 -1.76 -6.66
CA ILE A 2 5.30 -0.30 -6.55
C ILE A 2 4.11 0.02 -5.65
N ASP A 3 4.36 0.66 -4.51
CA ASP A 3 3.34 0.93 -3.51
C ASP A 3 3.46 2.37 -3.01
N PHE A 4 2.55 3.23 -3.47
CA PHE A 4 2.48 4.62 -3.02
C PHE A 4 1.99 4.75 -1.55
N GLY A 5 1.39 3.69 -1.00
CA GLY A 5 0.99 3.63 0.41
C GLY A 5 2.15 3.38 1.37
N ALA A 6 3.32 2.97 0.87
CA ALA A 6 4.53 2.80 1.65
C ALA A 6 5.37 4.09 1.60
N GLU A 7 5.69 4.66 2.76
CA GLU A 7 6.53 5.87 2.83
C GLU A 7 7.96 5.61 2.34
N ILE A 8 8.51 4.43 2.63
CA ILE A 8 9.89 4.06 2.32
C ILE A 8 10.01 2.81 1.46
N SER A 9 11.11 2.73 0.71
CA SER A 9 11.45 1.58 -0.13
C SER A 9 12.18 0.50 0.67
N VAL A 10 11.69 -0.74 0.59
CA VAL A 10 12.19 -1.86 1.39
C VAL A 10 12.56 -3.09 0.57
N LEU A 11 13.52 -3.86 1.07
CA LEU A 11 13.90 -5.18 0.56
C LEU A 11 13.68 -6.27 1.61
N PRO A 12 13.33 -7.50 1.20
CA PRO A 12 13.28 -8.65 2.09
C PRO A 12 14.65 -8.94 2.72
N PRO A 13 14.70 -9.50 3.93
CA PRO A 13 15.95 -9.91 4.53
C PRO A 13 16.42 -11.23 3.90
N THR A 14 17.74 -11.38 3.80
CA THR A 14 18.36 -12.70 3.60
C THR A 14 18.71 -13.32 4.95
N PRO A 15 19.01 -14.64 5.04
CA PRO A 15 19.40 -15.27 6.30
C PRO A 15 20.57 -14.57 7.01
N ALA A 16 21.54 -14.04 6.26
CA ALA A 16 22.68 -13.30 6.82
C ALA A 16 22.27 -12.01 7.54
N HIS A 17 21.27 -11.28 7.03
CA HIS A 17 20.81 -10.03 7.64
C HIS A 17 20.16 -10.28 9.01
N ARG A 18 19.47 -11.42 9.17
CA ARG A 18 18.79 -11.78 10.42
C ARG A 18 19.74 -12.10 11.57
N ASN A 19 21.01 -12.34 11.26
CA ASN A 19 22.07 -12.62 12.23
C ASN A 19 22.84 -11.35 12.64
N SER A 20 22.54 -10.20 12.03
CA SER A 20 23.17 -8.92 12.38
C SER A 20 22.68 -8.41 13.75
N LEU A 21 23.60 -7.85 14.53
CA LEU A 21 23.38 -7.33 15.89
C LEU A 21 22.91 -5.86 15.92
N ASP A 22 22.71 -5.23 14.77
CA ASP A 22 22.28 -3.83 14.71
C ASP A 22 20.90 -3.66 15.34
N GLN A 23 20.73 -2.58 16.11
CA GLN A 23 19.45 -2.21 16.69
C GLN A 23 18.47 -1.90 15.55
N PRO A 24 17.38 -2.67 15.40
CA PRO A 24 16.49 -2.52 14.26
C PRO A 24 15.66 -1.25 14.42
N LEU A 25 15.71 -0.36 13.42
CA LEU A 25 14.63 0.60 13.20
C LEU A 25 13.31 -0.19 13.12
N ILE A 26 12.29 0.20 13.85
CA ILE A 26 10.97 -0.45 13.78
C ILE A 26 10.11 0.38 12.84
N LEU A 27 9.76 -0.19 11.69
CA LEU A 27 8.75 0.39 10.80
C LEU A 27 7.37 -0.04 11.29
N ALA A 28 6.33 0.71 10.91
CA ALA A 28 4.95 0.32 11.17
C ALA A 28 4.27 -0.11 9.88
N ALA A 29 3.64 -1.28 9.90
CA ALA A 29 2.71 -1.69 8.85
C ALA A 29 1.43 -0.85 8.89
N ALA A 30 0.60 -0.92 7.84
CA ALA A 30 -0.67 -0.20 7.78
C ALA A 30 -1.65 -0.56 8.92
N ASN A 31 -1.55 -1.77 9.48
CA ASN A 31 -2.33 -2.22 10.64
C ASN A 31 -1.71 -1.81 11.99
N GLY A 32 -0.62 -1.04 11.99
CA GLY A 32 0.11 -0.61 13.17
C GLY A 32 1.07 -1.66 13.76
N SER A 33 1.18 -2.86 13.19
CA SER A 33 2.12 -3.87 13.70
C SER A 33 3.56 -3.48 13.38
N PRO A 34 4.51 -3.72 14.30
CA PRO A 34 5.91 -3.44 14.07
C PRO A 34 6.50 -4.37 12.99
N ILE A 35 7.30 -3.80 12.09
CA ILE A 35 8.11 -4.53 11.11
C ILE A 35 9.57 -4.33 11.50
N LYS A 36 10.27 -5.45 11.74
CA LYS A 36 11.70 -5.45 12.06
C LYS A 36 12.51 -5.03 10.82
N THR A 37 13.58 -4.29 11.04
CA THR A 37 14.57 -3.98 10.00
C THR A 37 15.93 -4.59 10.32
N TYR A 38 16.79 -4.66 9.32
CA TYR A 38 18.08 -5.35 9.40
C TYR A 38 19.20 -4.55 8.71
N GLY A 39 19.10 -3.22 8.76
CA GLY A 39 20.03 -2.29 8.11
C GLY A 39 19.56 -1.82 6.74
N GLN A 40 20.51 -1.34 5.93
CA GLN A 40 20.25 -0.73 4.63
C GLN A 40 21.17 -1.30 3.54
N LYS A 41 20.72 -1.23 2.29
CA LYS A 41 21.48 -1.68 1.12
C LYS A 41 21.28 -0.74 -0.06
N SER A 42 22.38 -0.23 -0.62
CA SER A 42 22.37 0.48 -1.90
C SER A 42 22.11 -0.51 -3.03
N VAL A 43 21.09 -0.27 -3.84
CA VAL A 43 20.74 -1.07 -5.02
C VAL A 43 20.54 -0.18 -6.22
N THR A 44 21.06 -0.61 -7.37
CA THR A 44 20.76 -0.01 -8.67
C THR A 44 19.62 -0.79 -9.32
N LEU A 45 18.52 -0.11 -9.62
CA LEU A 45 17.35 -0.70 -10.27
C LEU A 45 17.36 -0.36 -11.76
N ASP A 46 16.98 -1.34 -12.56
CA ASP A 46 16.52 -1.12 -13.92
C ASP A 46 14.99 -1.17 -13.94
N LEU A 47 14.37 -0.04 -14.27
CA LEU A 47 12.91 0.09 -14.39
C LEU A 47 12.46 0.14 -15.86
N GLY A 48 13.36 -0.08 -16.82
CA GLY A 48 13.07 0.03 -18.26
C GLY A 48 12.95 1.48 -18.77
N LEU A 49 13.26 2.47 -17.93
CA LEU A 49 13.09 3.90 -18.22
C LEU A 49 14.37 4.57 -18.74
N ARG A 50 15.34 3.77 -19.21
CA ARG A 50 16.62 4.22 -19.82
C ARG A 50 17.40 5.23 -18.95
N ARG A 51 17.36 5.05 -17.63
CA ARG A 51 18.18 5.77 -16.66
C ARG A 51 18.50 4.87 -15.48
N THR A 52 19.58 5.24 -14.78
CA THR A 52 20.04 4.54 -13.58
C THR A 52 19.27 5.03 -12.36
N PHE A 53 18.64 4.12 -11.62
CA PHE A 53 17.99 4.42 -10.34
C PHE A 53 18.76 3.76 -9.20
N ARG A 54 19.72 4.50 -8.61
CA ARG A 54 20.46 4.01 -7.44
C ARG A 54 19.80 4.51 -6.17
N TRP A 55 19.33 3.59 -5.32
CA TRP A 55 18.61 3.92 -4.10
C TRP A 55 19.12 3.15 -2.90
N ILE A 56 19.01 3.73 -1.71
CA ILE A 56 19.30 3.06 -0.44
C ILE A 56 17.99 2.47 0.07
N PHE A 57 17.89 1.15 0.02
CA PHE A 57 16.75 0.42 0.54
C PHE A 57 16.94 0.06 2.01
N THR A 58 15.87 0.09 2.77
CA THR A 58 15.84 -0.50 4.12
C THR A 58 15.56 -2.00 4.01
N ILE A 59 16.38 -2.82 4.65
CA ILE A 59 16.11 -4.26 4.75
C ILE A 59 15.06 -4.45 5.86
N ALA A 60 13.88 -4.95 5.53
CA ALA A 60 12.75 -5.08 6.44
C ALA A 60 12.13 -6.47 6.35
N ASP A 61 11.50 -6.96 7.41
CA ASP A 61 10.84 -8.28 7.45
C ASP A 61 9.53 -8.28 6.62
N VAL A 62 9.71 -8.21 5.31
CA VAL A 62 8.66 -8.24 4.29
C VAL A 62 8.92 -9.40 3.33
N SER A 63 7.87 -9.98 2.76
CA SER A 63 7.99 -11.12 1.84
C SER A 63 8.41 -10.71 0.42
N LYS A 64 8.21 -9.46 0.03
CA LYS A 64 8.49 -8.95 -1.32
C LYS A 64 9.09 -7.54 -1.26
N PRO A 65 9.98 -7.17 -2.20
CA PRO A 65 10.53 -5.83 -2.27
C PRO A 65 9.44 -4.81 -2.65
N ILE A 66 9.50 -3.64 -2.01
CA ILE A 66 8.54 -2.54 -2.21
C ILE A 66 9.32 -1.29 -2.60
N ILE A 67 8.90 -0.66 -3.69
CA ILE A 67 9.29 0.70 -4.07
C ILE A 67 8.24 1.62 -3.47
N GLY A 68 8.67 2.41 -2.47
CA GLY A 68 7.83 3.35 -1.73
C GLY A 68 7.82 4.75 -2.35
N ALA A 69 7.10 5.65 -1.69
CA ALA A 69 6.98 7.05 -2.06
C ALA A 69 8.32 7.78 -2.06
N ASP A 70 9.23 7.45 -1.13
CA ASP A 70 10.59 8.01 -1.05
C ASP A 70 11.34 7.97 -2.39
N LEU A 71 11.43 6.80 -3.01
CA LEU A 71 12.13 6.59 -4.28
C LEU A 71 11.37 7.25 -5.43
N LEU A 72 10.05 7.09 -5.48
CA LEU A 72 9.20 7.67 -6.53
C LEU A 72 9.32 9.19 -6.55
N CYS A 73 9.23 9.84 -5.38
CA CYS A 73 9.38 11.28 -5.23
C CYS A 73 10.80 11.74 -5.56
N HIS A 74 11.83 11.03 -5.09
CA HIS A 74 13.22 11.38 -5.36
C HIS A 74 13.53 11.41 -6.86
N PHE A 75 13.04 10.42 -7.62
CA PHE A 75 13.32 10.32 -9.05
C PHE A 75 12.28 10.99 -9.96
N GLY A 76 11.21 11.55 -9.38
CA GLY A 76 10.13 12.22 -10.11
C GLY A 76 9.25 11.26 -10.92
N LEU A 77 9.09 10.02 -10.47
CA LEU A 77 8.32 8.99 -11.15
C LEU A 77 6.82 9.11 -10.83
N LEU A 78 5.96 8.92 -11.84
CA LEU A 78 4.51 9.01 -11.68
C LEU A 78 3.84 7.66 -11.95
N LEU A 79 2.89 7.28 -11.11
CA LEU A 79 2.11 6.06 -11.29
C LEU A 79 0.77 6.38 -11.98
N ASP A 80 0.60 5.93 -13.22
CA ASP A 80 -0.68 5.96 -13.94
C ASP A 80 -1.42 4.66 -13.69
N LEU A 81 -2.26 4.65 -12.65
CA LEU A 81 -3.06 3.50 -12.23
C LEU A 81 -4.07 3.08 -13.31
N ARG A 82 -4.65 4.05 -14.04
CA ARG A 82 -5.67 3.78 -15.07
C ARG A 82 -5.06 3.00 -16.23
N ARG A 83 -3.89 3.43 -16.70
CA ARG A 83 -3.20 2.80 -17.83
C ARG A 83 -2.23 1.71 -17.41
N LYS A 84 -2.08 1.48 -16.10
CA LYS A 84 -1.13 0.54 -15.50
C LYS A 84 0.29 0.84 -15.99
N LYS A 85 0.76 2.08 -15.80
CA LYS A 85 2.09 2.52 -16.24
C LYS A 85 2.85 3.24 -15.14
N LEU A 86 4.16 3.03 -15.12
CA LEU A 86 5.11 3.89 -14.42
C LEU A 86 5.69 4.87 -15.44
N LEU A 87 5.48 6.15 -15.23
CA LEU A 87 5.93 7.23 -16.11
C LEU A 87 7.20 7.87 -15.56
N ASP A 88 8.11 8.20 -16.47
CA ASP A 88 9.22 9.11 -16.23
C ASP A 88 9.01 10.39 -17.06
N PRO A 89 8.47 11.46 -16.45
CA PRO A 89 8.27 12.74 -17.12
C PRO A 89 9.57 13.37 -17.63
N LEU A 90 10.72 13.11 -17.00
CA LEU A 90 12.00 13.70 -17.38
C LEU A 90 12.52 13.14 -18.71
N LYS A 91 12.17 11.89 -19.02
CA LYS A 91 12.56 11.21 -20.26
C LYS A 91 11.42 11.05 -21.25
N SER A 92 10.21 11.46 -20.87
CA SER A 92 8.97 11.15 -21.61
C SER A 92 8.84 9.65 -21.92
N LEU A 93 9.31 8.80 -21.00
CA LEU A 93 9.28 7.35 -21.13
C LEU A 93 8.29 6.75 -20.14
N HIS A 94 7.89 5.51 -20.42
CA HIS A 94 7.06 4.75 -19.51
C HIS A 94 7.38 3.26 -19.60
N THR A 95 7.09 2.57 -18.52
CA THR A 95 7.12 1.11 -18.44
C THR A 95 5.72 0.63 -18.05
N ASN A 96 5.28 -0.46 -18.68
CA ASN A 96 4.00 -1.09 -18.33
C ASN A 96 4.13 -1.80 -16.98
N CYS A 97 3.16 -1.59 -16.11
CA CYS A 97 2.99 -2.30 -14.87
C CYS A 97 1.90 -3.35 -15.03
N THR A 98 2.04 -4.45 -14.29
CA THR A 98 0.95 -5.41 -14.11
C THR A 98 0.34 -5.21 -12.74
N GLU A 99 -0.97 -5.46 -12.64
CA GLU A 99 -1.60 -5.56 -11.33
C GLU A 99 -0.97 -6.73 -10.59
N PHE A 100 -0.62 -6.49 -9.33
CA PHE A 100 -0.16 -7.54 -8.47
C PHE A 100 -1.37 -8.37 -8.03
N PRO A 101 -1.45 -9.67 -8.38
CA PRO A 101 -2.59 -10.49 -8.00
C PRO A 101 -2.56 -10.71 -6.48
N CYS A 102 -3.41 -9.98 -5.77
CA CYS A 102 -3.71 -10.25 -4.37
C CYS A 102 -5.08 -10.96 -4.33
N PRO A 103 -5.15 -12.26 -3.99
CA PRO A 103 -6.41 -13.01 -3.97
C PRO A 103 -7.43 -12.50 -2.94
N THR A 104 -7.00 -11.63 -2.03
CA THR A 104 -7.79 -11.16 -0.91
C THR A 104 -7.66 -9.64 -0.85
N TYR A 105 -8.63 -8.94 -1.44
CA TYR A 105 -8.76 -7.50 -1.27
C TYR A 105 -8.87 -7.16 0.22
N SER A 106 -7.82 -6.58 0.78
CA SER A 106 -7.93 -5.72 1.96
C SER A 106 -7.63 -4.31 1.47
N PRO A 107 -8.65 -3.48 1.18
CA PRO A 107 -8.39 -2.10 0.83
C PRO A 107 -7.65 -1.45 2.00
N ILE A 108 -6.51 -0.83 1.69
CA ILE A 108 -5.78 0.01 2.64
C ILE A 108 -6.61 1.28 2.79
N THR A 109 -7.61 1.25 3.67
CA THR A 109 -8.17 2.48 4.22
C THR A 109 -7.09 3.07 5.12
N CYS A 110 -6.28 3.98 4.57
CA CYS A 110 -5.38 4.81 5.34
C CYS A 110 -6.24 5.71 6.24
N ILE A 111 -6.63 5.20 7.39
CA ILE A 111 -7.13 6.04 8.48
C ILE A 111 -5.93 6.23 9.39
N GLN A 112 -5.23 7.34 9.15
CA GLN A 112 -4.09 7.75 9.93
C GLN A 112 -4.52 7.85 11.41
N SER A 113 -4.05 6.89 12.19
CA SER A 113 -4.65 6.48 13.46
C SER A 113 -4.51 7.50 14.60
N SER A 114 -3.49 8.35 14.58
CA SER A 114 -3.10 9.09 15.79
C SER A 114 -3.47 10.58 15.82
N LYS A 115 -3.90 11.17 14.70
CA LYS A 115 -4.18 12.63 14.63
C LYS A 115 -5.65 12.98 14.36
N SER A 116 -6.46 12.03 13.91
CA SER A 116 -7.86 12.31 13.58
C SER A 116 -8.74 12.17 14.83
N PRO A 117 -9.55 13.19 15.19
CA PRO A 117 -10.53 13.06 16.27
C PRO A 117 -11.59 11.98 15.98
N PHE A 118 -11.70 11.53 14.74
CA PHE A 118 -12.64 10.49 14.31
C PHE A 118 -12.06 9.07 14.39
N TYR A 119 -10.75 8.90 14.64
CA TYR A 119 -10.15 7.56 14.73
C TYR A 119 -10.80 6.65 15.79
N PRO A 120 -11.18 7.13 17.00
CA PRO A 120 -11.90 6.32 17.98
C PRO A 120 -13.23 5.77 17.44
N ILE A 121 -13.90 6.50 16.56
CA ILE A 121 -15.18 6.08 15.95
C ILE A 121 -14.93 4.94 14.97
N PHE A 122 -13.92 5.05 14.11
CA PHE A 122 -13.55 3.97 13.19
C PHE A 122 -13.08 2.71 13.92
N LYS A 123 -12.38 2.86 15.06
CA LYS A 123 -12.01 1.73 15.93
C LYS A 123 -13.23 1.05 16.56
N LYS A 124 -14.27 1.82 16.89
CA LYS A 124 -15.54 1.30 17.44
C LYS A 124 -16.36 0.56 16.37
N PHE A 125 -16.26 0.96 15.10
CA PHE A 125 -17.03 0.39 13.99
C PHE A 125 -16.11 -0.08 12.85
N PRO A 126 -15.33 -1.16 13.04
CA PRO A 126 -14.39 -1.65 12.03
C PRO A 126 -15.09 -2.12 10.74
N ASP A 127 -16.37 -2.48 10.84
CA ASP A 127 -17.19 -2.89 9.70
C ASP A 127 -17.48 -1.72 8.72
N LEU A 128 -17.29 -0.45 9.13
CA LEU A 128 -17.46 0.72 8.23
C LEU A 128 -16.31 0.92 7.25
N THR A 129 -15.11 0.45 7.61
CA THR A 129 -13.87 0.68 6.85
C THR A 129 -13.38 -0.57 6.15
N ASN A 130 -14.01 -1.71 6.45
CA ASN A 130 -13.75 -2.99 5.85
C ASN A 130 -14.73 -3.24 4.70
N LEU A 131 -14.27 -3.08 3.46
CA LEU A 131 -15.08 -3.29 2.27
C LEU A 131 -15.47 -4.78 2.07
N VAL A 132 -14.87 -5.70 2.83
CA VAL A 132 -15.31 -7.09 2.88
C VAL A 132 -16.52 -7.18 3.79
N ARG A 133 -17.72 -6.95 3.23
CA ARG A 133 -18.98 -7.39 3.84
C ARG A 133 -18.90 -8.90 3.99
N ARG A 134 -18.48 -9.37 5.16
CA ARG A 134 -18.87 -10.71 5.61
C ARG A 134 -20.32 -10.52 6.02
N ASP A 135 -21.25 -11.06 5.23
CA ASP A 135 -22.66 -11.08 5.57
C ASP A 135 -22.82 -11.85 6.89
N LYS A 136 -22.68 -11.14 8.01
CA LYS A 136 -23.11 -11.64 9.30
C LYS A 136 -24.63 -11.83 9.17
N PRO A 137 -25.17 -12.97 9.59
CA PRO A 137 -26.62 -13.15 9.66
C PRO A 137 -27.22 -11.97 10.44
N VAL A 138 -28.19 -11.30 9.83
CA VAL A 138 -28.86 -10.16 10.47
C VAL A 138 -29.69 -10.73 11.62
N ASN A 139 -29.27 -10.46 12.86
CA ASN A 139 -29.94 -10.96 14.08
C ASN A 139 -31.23 -10.19 14.44
N HIS A 140 -31.72 -9.33 13.54
CA HIS A 140 -32.96 -8.56 13.74
C HIS A 140 -33.88 -8.72 12.53
N SER A 141 -35.19 -8.73 12.77
CA SER A 141 -36.23 -8.84 11.73
C SER A 141 -36.45 -7.56 10.93
N VAL A 142 -35.72 -6.47 11.24
CA VAL A 142 -35.88 -5.18 10.57
C VAL A 142 -35.14 -5.18 9.22
N THR A 143 -35.88 -4.95 8.15
CA THR A 143 -35.36 -4.71 6.80
C THR A 143 -35.62 -3.26 6.39
N HIS A 144 -34.62 -2.61 5.78
CA HIS A 144 -34.78 -1.28 5.20
C HIS A 144 -35.13 -1.43 3.71
N ALA A 145 -36.29 -0.94 3.30
CA ALA A 145 -36.68 -0.84 1.90
C ALA A 145 -36.78 0.64 1.51
N ILE A 146 -36.15 1.02 0.39
CA ILE A 146 -36.41 2.31 -0.24
C ILE A 146 -37.64 2.11 -1.12
N ILE A 147 -38.78 2.62 -0.67
CA ILE A 147 -40.01 2.58 -1.46
C ILE A 147 -39.89 3.66 -2.54
N THR A 148 -39.58 3.25 -3.77
CA THR A 148 -39.65 4.13 -4.93
C THR A 148 -41.03 3.99 -5.59
N LYS A 149 -41.63 5.11 -5.99
CA LYS A 149 -42.81 5.14 -6.87
C LYS A 149 -42.41 5.81 -8.17
N GLY A 150 -42.71 5.16 -9.29
CA GLY A 150 -42.40 5.66 -10.63
C GLY A 150 -41.31 4.86 -11.34
N ASN A 151 -41.17 5.11 -12.64
CA ASN A 151 -40.22 4.40 -13.49
C ASN A 151 -38.78 4.78 -13.15
N PRO A 152 -37.82 3.84 -13.23
CA PRO A 152 -36.40 4.14 -13.04
C PRO A 152 -35.96 5.21 -14.04
N VAL A 153 -35.54 6.37 -13.54
CA VAL A 153 -34.89 7.38 -14.36
C VAL A 153 -33.41 7.05 -14.42
N LYS A 154 -32.93 6.77 -15.62
CA LYS A 154 -31.51 6.58 -15.93
C LYS A 154 -30.85 7.96 -16.04
N ALA A 155 -29.74 8.16 -15.33
CA ALA A 155 -28.84 9.29 -15.57
C ALA A 155 -27.91 8.98 -16.75
#